data_AF-B5VUT1-F1
#
_entry.id   AF-B5VUT1-F1
#
_cell.length_a   1.000
_cell.length_b   1.000
_cell.length_c   1.000
_cell.angle_alpha   90.00
_cell.angle_beta   90.00
_cell.angle_gamma   90.00
#
_symmetry.space_group_name_H-M   'P 1'
#
loop_
_entity.id
_entity.type
_entity.pdbx_description
1 polymer ?
#
loop_
_entity_poly.entity_id
_entity_poly.type
_entity_poly.pdbx_seq_one_letter_code
_entity_poly.pdbx_strand_id
1 'polypeptide(L)'
;MQQSGRSPNEFNGVPLFMARGGPDNGYLTIQRGNDQVIPMFFSKQDLEGMLSQFQEQQPDLISSVTVQVVPLEALLEAFRTDDNQFLDRIILVPPRETLEFLRNN
;
A
#
# COMPACT_ATOMS: atom_id res chain seq x y z
N MET A 1 12.57 -17.18 -21.19
CA MET A 1 12.10 -16.10 -20.30
C MET A 1 10.93 -16.65 -19.49
N GLN A 2 11.16 -17.12 -18.26
CA GLN A 2 10.10 -17.72 -17.45
C GLN A 2 9.30 -16.59 -16.79
N GLN A 3 8.10 -16.35 -17.31
CA GLN A 3 7.07 -15.59 -16.62
C GLN A 3 6.65 -16.42 -15.40
N SER A 4 6.89 -15.89 -14.20
CA SER A 4 6.53 -16.51 -12.94
C SER A 4 5.01 -16.66 -12.86
N GLY A 5 4.50 -17.83 -13.24
CA GLY A 5 3.08 -18.19 -13.21
C GLY A 5 2.58 -18.44 -11.80
N ARG A 6 2.21 -17.38 -11.08
CA ARG A 6 1.28 -17.49 -9.95
C ARG A 6 -0.11 -17.12 -10.44
N SER A 7 -1.05 -18.06 -10.35
CA SER A 7 -2.45 -17.80 -10.65
C SER A 7 -3.00 -16.78 -9.63
N PRO A 8 -3.81 -15.79 -10.03
CA PRO A 8 -4.46 -14.86 -9.10
C PRO A 8 -5.29 -15.53 -7.99
N ASN A 9 -5.63 -16.81 -8.16
CA ASN A 9 -6.40 -17.62 -7.22
C ASN A 9 -5.60 -18.21 -6.03
N GLU A 10 -4.29 -17.93 -5.90
CA GLU A 10 -3.44 -18.52 -4.85
C GLU A 10 -2.89 -17.50 -3.84
N PHE A 11 -3.47 -16.30 -3.76
CA PHE A 11 -3.14 -15.41 -2.65
C PHE A 11 -3.76 -15.94 -1.36
N ASN A 12 -2.96 -16.64 -0.57
CA ASN A 12 -3.35 -17.08 0.77
C ASN A 12 -3.13 -15.93 1.75
N GLY A 13 -4.21 -15.49 2.42
CA GLY A 13 -4.16 -14.45 3.45
C GLY A 13 -4.90 -13.17 3.07
N VAL A 14 -4.82 -12.16 3.93
CA VAL A 14 -5.44 -10.85 3.70
C VAL A 14 -4.50 -9.98 2.87
N PRO A 15 -4.88 -9.53 1.66
CA PRO A 15 -4.01 -8.72 0.82
C PRO A 15 -3.94 -7.28 1.32
N LEU A 16 -2.73 -6.75 1.34
CA LEU A 16 -2.43 -5.33 1.46
C LEU A 16 -1.87 -4.80 0.15
N PHE A 17 -2.29 -3.61 -0.24
CA PHE A 17 -1.91 -2.96 -1.49
C PHE A 17 -1.10 -1.70 -1.19
N MET A 18 0.03 -1.53 -1.88
CA MET A 18 0.87 -0.34 -1.79
C MET A 18 1.38 0.08 -3.18
N ALA A 19 1.80 1.33 -3.31
CA ALA A 19 2.39 1.84 -4.55
C ALA A 19 3.89 2.11 -4.42
N ARG A 20 4.62 1.84 -5.50
CA ARG A 20 6.01 2.25 -5.68
C ARG A 20 6.17 2.95 -7.02
N GLY A 21 7.06 3.94 -7.11
CA GLY A 21 7.27 4.68 -8.35
C GLY A 21 8.37 5.74 -8.20
N GLY A 22 8.46 6.62 -9.19
CA GLY A 22 9.51 7.61 -9.30
C GLY A 22 10.84 7.03 -9.85
N PRO A 23 11.87 7.88 -10.01
CA PRO A 23 13.14 7.53 -10.64
C PRO A 23 13.84 6.32 -10.00
N ASP A 24 13.70 6.17 -8.68
CA ASP A 24 14.36 5.10 -7.90
C ASP A 24 13.42 3.92 -7.59
N ASN A 25 12.21 3.89 -8.16
CA ASN A 25 11.16 2.92 -7.80
C ASN A 25 10.93 2.86 -6.27
N GLY A 26 10.94 4.03 -5.64
CA GLY A 26 10.77 4.22 -4.20
C GLY A 26 9.34 4.00 -3.75
N TYR A 27 9.12 3.97 -2.44
CA TYR A 27 7.77 3.89 -1.88
C TYR A 27 7.02 5.19 -2.07
N LEU A 28 5.76 5.10 -2.50
CA LEU A 28 4.88 6.25 -2.49
C LEU A 28 4.42 6.50 -1.05
N THR A 29 4.55 7.74 -0.62
CA THR A 29 4.26 8.16 0.76
C THR A 29 3.24 9.29 0.78
N ILE A 30 2.54 9.43 1.90
CA ILE A 30 1.68 10.58 2.18
C ILE A 30 2.19 11.35 3.39
N GLN A 31 1.89 12.65 3.43
CA GLN A 31 2.18 13.48 4.60
C GLN A 31 1.08 13.29 5.66
N ARG A 32 1.46 12.95 6.89
CA ARG A 32 0.57 12.84 8.06
C ARG A 32 1.11 13.73 9.18
N GLY A 33 0.60 14.96 9.27
CA GLY A 33 1.20 15.96 10.15
C GLY A 33 2.62 16.29 9.70
N ASN A 34 3.61 16.09 10.57
CA ASN A 34 5.02 16.29 10.24
C ASN A 34 5.70 15.03 9.70
N ASP A 35 5.02 13.88 9.73
CA ASP A 35 5.60 12.59 9.34
C ASP A 35 5.26 12.22 7.91
N GLN A 36 6.20 11.56 7.24
CA GLN A 36 6.00 10.95 5.93
C GLN A 36 5.79 9.45 6.12
N VAL A 37 4.60 8.97 5.78
CA VAL A 37 4.17 7.59 6.05
C VAL A 37 3.88 6.83 4.76
N ILE A 38 3.98 5.51 4.85
CA ILE A 38 3.81 4.57 3.74
C ILE A 38 2.43 3.90 3.91
N PRO A 39 1.42 4.30 3.13
CA PRO A 39 0.08 3.73 3.27
C PRO A 39 0.01 2.35 2.61
N MET A 40 -0.47 1.36 3.38
CA MET A 40 -0.85 0.04 2.88
C MET A 40 -2.35 -0.15 3.05
N PHE A 41 -3.06 -0.37 1.94
CA PHE A 41 -4.52 -0.41 1.89
C PHE A 41 -5.03 -1.84 1.92
N PHE A 42 -6.14 -2.10 2.61
CA PHE A 42 -6.84 -3.40 2.52
C PHE A 42 -7.67 -3.55 1.23
N SER A 43 -7.93 -2.44 0.54
CA SER A 43 -8.67 -2.41 -0.73
C SER A 43 -7.81 -1.85 -1.85
N LYS A 44 -7.74 -2.57 -2.97
CA LYS A 44 -7.08 -2.09 -4.19
C LYS A 44 -7.73 -0.81 -4.70
N GLN A 45 -9.05 -0.70 -4.61
CA GLN A 45 -9.81 0.47 -5.04
C GLN A 45 -9.44 1.72 -4.25
N ASP A 46 -9.15 1.59 -2.95
CA ASP A 46 -8.73 2.72 -2.13
C ASP A 46 -7.34 3.22 -2.53
N LEU A 47 -6.41 2.32 -2.83
CA LEU A 47 -5.11 2.68 -3.40
C LEU A 47 -5.27 3.38 -4.75
N GLU A 48 -6.08 2.83 -5.66
CA GLU A 48 -6.34 3.42 -6.97
C GLU A 48 -6.96 4.82 -6.85
N GLY A 49 -7.90 5.01 -5.92
CA GLY A 49 -8.49 6.32 -5.63
C GLY A 49 -7.49 7.33 -5.10
N MET A 50 -6.48 6.90 -4.33
CA MET A 50 -5.36 7.77 -3.93
C MET A 50 -4.48 8.11 -5.13
N LEU A 51 -4.13 7.13 -5.97
CA LEU A 51 -3.28 7.34 -7.14
C LEU A 51 -3.91 8.31 -8.14
N SER A 52 -5.23 8.24 -8.36
CA SER A 52 -5.94 9.20 -9.21
C SER A 52 -5.80 10.64 -8.69
N GLN A 53 -5.90 10.85 -7.37
CA GLN A 53 -5.70 12.18 -6.77
C GLN A 53 -4.25 12.67 -6.91
N PHE A 54 -3.28 11.76 -6.77
CA PHE A 54 -1.87 12.09 -7.01
C PHE A 54 -1.62 12.43 -8.49
N GLN A 55 -2.30 11.78 -9.43
CA GLN A 55 -2.18 12.08 -10.86
C GLN A 55 -2.60 13.51 -11.19
N GLU A 56 -3.68 13.99 -10.56
CA GLU A 56 -4.16 15.36 -10.73
C GLU A 56 -3.15 16.39 -10.20
N GLN A 57 -2.35 16.04 -9.18
CA GLN A 57 -1.40 16.94 -8.53
C GLN A 57 0.03 16.86 -9.10
N GLN A 58 0.48 15.65 -9.45
CA GLN A 58 1.85 15.33 -9.86
C GLN A 58 1.84 14.22 -10.94
N PRO A 59 1.43 14.54 -12.17
CA PRO A 59 1.20 13.56 -13.23
C PRO A 59 2.47 12.76 -13.60
N ASP A 60 3.64 13.39 -13.53
CA ASP A 60 4.92 12.76 -13.90
C ASP A 60 5.27 11.58 -12.97
N LEU A 61 4.87 11.64 -11.70
CA LEU A 61 5.13 10.60 -10.72
C LEU A 61 4.36 9.31 -11.04
N ILE A 62 3.13 9.43 -11.54
CA ILE A 62 2.21 8.30 -11.78
C ILE A 62 2.65 7.42 -12.94
N SER A 63 3.33 7.98 -13.94
CA SER A 63 3.77 7.26 -15.14
C SER A 63 4.67 6.03 -14.85
N SER A 64 5.29 6.00 -13.68
CA SER A 64 6.19 4.93 -13.22
C SER A 64 5.63 4.10 -12.06
N VAL A 65 4.38 4.34 -11.65
CA VAL A 65 3.81 3.69 -10.48
C VAL A 65 3.46 2.23 -10.76
N THR A 66 3.87 1.36 -9.85
CA THR A 66 3.51 -0.05 -9.79
C THR A 66 2.79 -0.36 -8.47
N VAL A 67 1.71 -1.15 -8.56
CA VAL A 67 1.00 -1.65 -7.39
C VAL A 67 1.66 -2.95 -6.93
N GLN A 68 2.01 -3.01 -5.64
CA GLN A 68 2.49 -4.22 -4.98
C GLN A 68 1.44 -4.79 -4.05
N VAL A 69 1.39 -6.11 -3.97
CA VAL A 69 0.50 -6.86 -3.08
C VAL A 69 1.33 -7.60 -2.06
N VAL A 70 1.04 -7.38 -0.77
CA VAL A 70 1.76 -7.97 0.37
C VAL A 70 0.75 -8.68 1.27
N PRO A 71 0.97 -9.95 1.66
CA PRO A 71 0.14 -10.61 2.67
C PRO A 71 0.28 -9.93 4.03
N LEU A 72 -0.84 -9.69 4.70
CA LEU A 72 -0.85 -9.14 6.06
C LEU A 72 0.03 -9.97 7.00
N GLU A 73 -0.01 -11.30 6.87
CA GLU A 73 0.76 -12.24 7.68
C GLU A 73 2.26 -12.03 7.52
N ALA A 74 2.73 -11.77 6.29
CA ALA A 74 4.13 -11.47 6.01
C ALA A 74 4.56 -10.14 6.63
N LEU A 75 3.67 -9.13 6.62
CA LEU A 75 3.93 -7.85 7.26
C LEU A 75 3.98 -7.99 8.80
N LEU A 76 3.05 -8.74 9.39
CA LEU A 76 3.04 -9.00 10.83
C LEU A 76 4.26 -9.78 11.29
N GLU A 77 4.76 -10.71 10.48
CA GLU A 77 6.01 -11.42 10.77
C GLU A 77 7.22 -10.49 10.68
N ALA A 78 7.26 -9.59 9.70
CA ALA A 78 8.30 -8.57 9.60
C ALA A 78 8.33 -7.67 10.85
N PHE A 79 7.18 -7.19 11.33
CA PHE A 79 7.08 -6.42 12.57
C PHE A 79 7.59 -7.16 13.82
N ARG A 80 7.58 -8.50 13.82
CA ARG A 80 8.07 -9.30 14.95
C ARG A 80 9.57 -9.58 14.90
N THR A 81 10.13 -9.62 13.70
CA THR A 81 11.45 -10.22 13.45
C THR A 81 12.50 -9.24 12.94
N ASP A 82 12.08 -8.07 12.45
CA ASP A 82 12.92 -7.08 11.80
C ASP A 82 12.87 -5.74 12.57
N ASP A 83 14.01 -5.06 12.66
CA ASP A 83 14.20 -3.74 13.28
C ASP A 83 14.31 -2.61 12.23
N ASN A 84 13.97 -2.91 10.98
CA ASN A 84 14.01 -1.97 9.88
C ASN A 84 13.09 -0.76 10.08
N GLN A 85 13.67 0.44 10.09
CA GLN A 85 12.97 1.73 10.21
C GLN A 85 11.91 1.99 9.13
N PHE A 86 11.91 1.22 8.05
CA PHE A 86 10.81 1.20 7.08
C PHE A 86 9.47 0.83 7.73
N LEU A 87 9.48 -0.18 8.62
CA LEU A 87 8.28 -0.70 9.26
C LEU A 87 7.60 0.35 10.15
N ASP A 88 8.38 1.20 10.81
CA ASP A 88 7.87 2.29 11.67
C ASP A 88 7.04 3.33 10.90
N ARG A 89 7.21 3.40 9.58
CA ARG A 89 6.51 4.36 8.72
C ARG A 89 5.24 3.80 8.10
N ILE A 90 4.99 2.50 8.26
CA ILE A 90 3.83 1.85 7.65
C ILE A 90 2.58 2.22 8.43
N ILE A 91 1.54 2.66 7.70
CA ILE A 91 0.20 2.76 8.25
C ILE A 91 -0.73 1.83 7.47
N LEU A 92 -1.59 1.12 8.20
CA LEU A 92 -2.64 0.31 7.60
C LEU A 92 -3.89 1.17 7.41
N VAL A 93 -4.39 1.24 6.19
CA VAL A 93 -5.59 1.99 5.83
C VAL A 93 -6.76 1.02 5.70
N PRO A 94 -7.68 0.97 6.69
CA PRO A 94 -8.83 0.07 6.67
C PRO A 94 -9.80 0.41 5.52
N PRO A 95 -10.65 -0.54 5.09
CA PRO A 95 -11.69 -0.29 4.10
C PRO A 95 -12.65 0.82 4.57
N ARG A 96 -13.12 1.64 3.64
CA ARG A 96 -14.03 2.76 3.94
C ARG A 96 -15.29 2.33 4.68
N GLU A 97 -15.85 1.18 4.31
CA GLU A 97 -17.04 0.61 4.94
C GLU A 97 -16.80 0.34 6.43
N THR A 98 -15.57 -0.03 6.81
CA THR A 98 -15.19 -0.24 8.22
C THR A 98 -15.17 1.09 8.97
N LEU A 99 -14.65 2.16 8.34
CA LEU A 99 -14.64 3.49 8.94
C LEU A 99 -16.06 4.07 9.09
N GLU A 100 -16.94 3.82 8.13
CA GLU A 100 -18.34 4.23 8.20
C GLU A 100 -19.10 3.49 9.30
N PHE A 101 -18.87 2.19 9.44
CA PHE A 101 -19.42 1.41 10.54
C PHE A 101 -19.00 1.96 11.91
N LEU A 102 -17.70 2.27 12.09
CA LEU A 102 -17.15 2.81 13.35
C LEU A 102 -17.66 4.21 13.70
N ARG A 103 -18.07 5.03 12.73
CA ARG A 103 -18.62 6.38 12.99
C ARG A 103 -20.08 6.37 13.39
N ASN A 104 -20.81 5.32 13.01
CA ASN A 104 -22.26 5.23 13.17
C ASN A 104 -22.68 4.38 14.39
N ASN A 105 -21.72 3.96 15.22
CA ASN A 105 -21.92 3.24 16.49
C ASN A 105 -21.13 3.93 17.62
#